data_AF-A0A7S3BWJ1-F1
#
_entry.id   AF-A0A7S3BWJ1-F1
#
_cell.length_a   1.000
_cell.length_b   1.000
_cell.length_c   1.000
_cell.angle_alpha   90.00
_cell.angle_beta   90.00
_cell.angle_gamma   90.00
#
_symmetry.space_group_name_H-M   'P 1'
#
loop_
_entity.id
_entity.type
_entity.pdbx_description
1 polymer ?
#
loop_
_entity_poly.entity_id
_entity_poly.type
_entity_poly.pdbx_seq_one_letter_code
_entity_poly.pdbx_strand_id
1 'polypeptide(L)'
;MQGGGFSTVHVTPQDSCSYASVEVSGFELDTLDPRNVCANAAKVFSPRRITTAITLDAPPFPEVAANPASALVLAAEIGGLTPPVGYVINDTSVQTLPGGGAV
;
A
#
# COMPACT_ATOMS: atom_id res chain seq x y z
N MET A 1 -2.76 -19.51 -6.77
CA MET A 1 -3.61 -18.41 -7.28
C MET A 1 -4.99 -18.60 -6.68
N GLN A 2 -5.53 -17.57 -6.02
CA GLN A 2 -6.83 -17.61 -5.34
C GLN A 2 -7.56 -16.33 -5.74
N GLY A 3 -8.70 -16.46 -6.45
CA GLY A 3 -9.38 -15.31 -7.06
C GLY A 3 -8.61 -14.71 -8.26
N GLY A 4 -9.21 -13.77 -8.97
CA GLY A 4 -8.60 -13.07 -10.11
C GLY A 4 -7.41 -12.16 -9.74
N GLY A 5 -6.97 -12.17 -8.49
CA GLY A 5 -5.85 -11.38 -8.01
C GLY A 5 -4.49 -11.96 -8.41
N PHE A 6 -3.50 -11.08 -8.51
CA PHE A 6 -2.12 -11.43 -8.82
C PHE A 6 -1.16 -10.80 -7.81
N SER A 7 -0.03 -11.47 -7.60
CA SER A 7 1.08 -10.93 -6.83
C SER A 7 2.38 -11.20 -7.58
N THR A 8 3.25 -10.19 -7.61
CA THR A 8 4.58 -10.27 -8.22
C THR A 8 5.64 -9.76 -7.25
N VAL A 9 6.82 -10.37 -7.33
CA VAL A 9 7.99 -9.97 -6.55
C VAL A 9 9.18 -9.90 -7.50
N HIS A 10 9.85 -8.74 -7.56
CA HIS A 10 11.11 -8.58 -8.29
C HIS A 10 12.22 -8.27 -7.29
N VAL A 11 13.36 -8.95 -7.42
CA VAL A 11 14.50 -8.81 -6.51
C VAL A 11 15.78 -8.54 -7.30
N THR A 12 16.53 -7.54 -6.85
CA THR A 12 17.86 -7.16 -7.33
C THR A 12 18.78 -7.24 -6.10
N PRO A 13 19.55 -8.33 -5.91
CA PRO A 13 20.27 -8.59 -4.66
C PRO A 13 21.62 -7.86 -4.52
N GLN A 14 22.05 -7.09 -5.52
CA GLN A 14 23.37 -6.46 -5.60
C GLN A 14 23.66 -5.56 -4.39
N ASP A 15 24.75 -5.82 -3.66
CA ASP A 15 25.03 -5.19 -2.36
C ASP A 15 24.99 -3.65 -2.35
N SER A 16 25.44 -3.00 -3.43
CA SER A 16 25.48 -1.52 -3.54
C SER A 16 24.22 -0.89 -4.11
N CYS A 17 23.30 -1.69 -4.64
CA CYS A 17 22.07 -1.23 -5.29
C CYS A 17 20.91 -2.21 -5.07
N SER A 18 20.83 -2.79 -3.87
CA SER A 18 19.83 -3.82 -3.58
C SER A 18 18.43 -3.23 -3.57
N TYR A 19 17.50 -3.96 -4.19
CA TYR A 19 16.13 -3.53 -4.38
C TYR A 19 15.18 -4.72 -4.39
N ALA A 20 13.99 -4.53 -3.83
CA ALA A 20 12.88 -5.46 -3.97
C ALA A 20 11.59 -4.67 -4.17
N SER A 21 10.74 -5.14 -5.08
CA SER A 21 9.36 -4.65 -5.22
C SER A 21 8.39 -5.80 -4.97
N VAL A 22 7.33 -5.52 -4.22
CA VAL A 22 6.20 -6.43 -4.01
C VAL A 22 4.97 -5.72 -4.52
N GLU A 23 4.25 -6.37 -5.44
CA GLU A 23 3.00 -5.85 -5.99
C GLU A 23 1.90 -6.88 -5.75
N VAL A 24 0.72 -6.37 -5.40
CA VAL A 24 -0.52 -7.16 -5.21
C VAL A 24 -1.66 -6.36 -5.82
N SER A 25 -2.54 -7.03 -6.56
CA SER A 25 -3.70 -6.39 -7.17
C SER A 25 -4.83 -7.40 -7.35
N GLY A 26 -6.06 -6.91 -7.43
CA GLY A 26 -7.27 -7.73 -7.57
C GLY A 26 -7.66 -8.50 -6.31
N PHE A 27 -7.30 -7.98 -5.13
CA PHE A 27 -7.74 -8.52 -3.85
C PHE A 27 -8.75 -7.58 -3.20
N GLU A 28 -9.81 -8.15 -2.64
CA GLU A 28 -10.75 -7.41 -1.78
C GLU A 28 -10.09 -7.13 -0.42
N LEU A 29 -10.37 -5.97 0.18
CA LEU A 29 -9.71 -5.54 1.44
C LEU A 29 -9.99 -6.47 2.63
N ASP A 30 -11.09 -7.23 2.59
CA ASP A 30 -11.41 -8.26 3.58
C ASP A 30 -10.63 -9.57 3.39
N THR A 31 -10.09 -9.80 2.19
CA THR A 31 -9.28 -10.98 1.84
C THR A 31 -7.78 -10.74 2.02
N LEU A 32 -7.31 -9.52 1.77
CA LEU A 32 -5.90 -9.16 1.88
C LEU A 32 -5.75 -7.81 2.56
N ASP A 33 -5.22 -7.83 3.78
CA ASP A 33 -4.85 -6.61 4.50
C ASP A 33 -3.51 -6.06 3.95
N PRO A 34 -3.48 -4.85 3.35
CA PRO A 34 -2.26 -4.23 2.85
C PRO A 34 -1.17 -4.09 3.93
N ARG A 35 -1.57 -3.99 5.21
CA ARG A 35 -0.64 -3.93 6.35
C ARG A 35 0.17 -5.21 6.51
N ASN A 36 -0.47 -6.35 6.28
CA ASN A 36 0.21 -7.63 6.34
C ASN A 36 1.17 -7.80 5.16
N VAL A 37 0.83 -7.29 3.98
CA VAL A 37 1.74 -7.32 2.81
C VAL A 37 3.01 -6.53 3.10
N CYS A 38 2.88 -5.28 3.58
CA CYS A 38 4.01 -4.43 3.92
C CYS A 38 4.85 -5.01 5.07
N ALA A 39 4.21 -5.49 6.15
CA ALA A 39 4.91 -6.09 7.29
C ALA A 39 5.66 -7.37 6.91
N ASN A 40 5.08 -8.23 6.06
CA ASN A 40 5.75 -9.43 5.57
C ASN A 40 6.91 -9.10 4.64
N ALA A 41 6.76 -8.12 3.74
CA ALA A 41 7.86 -7.66 2.90
C ALA A 41 9.01 -7.10 3.75
N ALA A 42 8.70 -6.30 4.78
CA ALA A 42 9.69 -5.79 5.74
C ALA A 42 10.43 -6.93 6.47
N LYS A 43 9.69 -7.94 6.93
CA LYS A 43 10.28 -9.11 7.61
C LYS A 43 11.20 -9.92 6.71
N VAL A 44 10.81 -10.13 5.44
CA VAL A 44 11.58 -10.95 4.49
C VAL A 44 12.84 -10.23 4.02
N PHE A 45 12.70 -8.96 3.61
CA PHE A 45 13.79 -8.23 2.96
C PHE A 45 14.61 -7.37 3.92
N SER A 46 14.09 -7.08 5.12
CA SER A 46 14.71 -6.18 6.12
C SER A 46 15.34 -4.91 5.51
N PRO A 47 14.63 -4.19 4.60
CA PRO A 47 15.23 -3.10 3.86
C PRO A 47 15.48 -1.89 4.76
N ARG A 48 16.47 -1.06 4.44
CA ARG A 48 16.72 0.17 5.22
C ARG A 48 15.60 1.20 5.10
N ARG A 49 14.86 1.20 4.00
CA ARG A 49 13.71 2.08 3.73
C ARG A 49 12.64 1.32 2.97
N ILE A 50 11.40 1.67 3.22
CA ILE A 50 10.23 1.11 2.54
C ILE A 50 9.37 2.28 2.06
N THR A 51 8.85 2.15 0.85
CA THR A 51 7.77 3.00 0.32
C THR A 51 6.61 2.09 -0.05
N THR A 52 5.40 2.48 0.32
CA THR A 52 4.17 1.76 -0.03
C THR A 52 3.25 2.73 -0.75
N ALA A 53 2.65 2.30 -1.85
CA ALA A 53 1.63 3.03 -2.59
C ALA A 53 0.40 2.11 -2.71
N ILE A 54 -0.78 2.67 -2.49
CA ILE A 54 -2.05 1.94 -2.55
C ILE A 54 -2.97 2.72 -3.48
N THR A 55 -3.40 2.10 -4.56
CA THR A 55 -4.31 2.72 -5.53
C THR A 55 -5.72 2.19 -5.37
N LEU A 56 -6.71 3.06 -5.45
CA LEU A 56 -8.13 2.73 -5.36
C LEU A 56 -8.87 3.30 -6.58
N ASP A 57 -9.68 2.49 -7.27
CA ASP A 57 -10.40 2.89 -8.50
C ASP A 57 -11.58 3.84 -8.22
N ALA A 58 -12.16 3.75 -7.02
CA ALA A 58 -13.17 4.66 -6.51
C ALA A 58 -12.92 4.86 -5.01
N PRO A 59 -13.34 5.99 -4.41
CA PRO A 59 -13.42 6.06 -2.96
C PRO A 59 -14.30 4.89 -2.49
N PRO A 60 -13.80 3.96 -1.64
CA PRO A 60 -14.52 2.75 -1.26
C PRO A 60 -15.81 3.03 -0.47
N PHE A 61 -16.10 4.30 -0.17
CA PHE A 61 -17.32 4.74 0.48
C PHE A 61 -17.88 5.98 -0.24
N PRO A 62 -19.18 6.03 -0.58
CA PRO A 62 -19.82 7.24 -1.11
C PRO A 62 -19.71 8.46 -0.17
N GLU A 63 -19.43 8.22 1.11
CA GLU A 63 -19.15 9.24 2.14
C GLU A 63 -17.79 9.93 1.95
N VAL A 64 -16.84 9.29 1.26
CA VAL A 64 -15.52 9.85 0.92
C VAL A 64 -15.57 10.75 -0.31
N ALA A 65 -16.48 10.48 -1.25
CA ALA A 65 -16.78 11.39 -2.36
C ALA A 65 -17.39 12.72 -1.88
N ALA A 66 -18.05 12.73 -0.72
CA ALA A 66 -18.70 13.91 -0.14
C ALA A 66 -17.75 14.81 0.67
N ASN A 67 -16.58 14.31 1.10
CA ASN A 67 -15.59 15.08 1.84
C ASN A 67 -14.15 14.58 1.55
N PRO A 68 -13.29 15.37 0.90
CA PRO A 68 -11.91 14.97 0.60
C PRO A 68 -11.07 14.70 1.87
N ALA A 69 -11.45 15.24 3.05
CA ALA A 69 -10.82 14.86 4.31
C ALA A 69 -11.09 13.40 4.69
N SER A 70 -12.18 12.81 4.24
CA SER A 70 -12.50 11.39 4.47
C SER A 70 -11.65 10.47 3.59
N ALA A 71 -11.13 10.94 2.45
CA ALA A 71 -10.15 10.20 1.65
C ALA A 71 -8.80 10.17 2.36
N LEU A 72 -8.45 11.24 3.08
CA LEU A 72 -7.28 11.30 3.96
C LEU A 72 -7.47 10.45 5.22
N VAL A 73 -8.67 10.42 5.82
CA VAL A 73 -9.00 9.52 6.94
C VAL A 73 -8.96 8.08 6.49
N LEU A 74 -9.53 7.74 5.33
CA LEU A 74 -9.46 6.42 4.77
C LEU A 74 -8.04 6.06 4.32
N ALA A 75 -7.28 6.96 3.72
CA ALA A 75 -5.85 6.76 3.46
C ALA A 75 -5.04 6.76 4.76
N ALA A 76 -5.55 7.24 5.88
CA ALA A 76 -4.96 7.11 7.23
C ALA A 76 -5.52 5.90 8.01
N GLU A 77 -6.58 5.26 7.55
CA GLU A 77 -7.16 4.01 8.09
C GLU A 77 -6.67 2.80 7.29
N ILE A 78 -6.64 2.90 5.95
CA ILE A 78 -5.99 2.00 5.00
C ILE A 78 -4.46 2.22 5.00
N GLY A 79 -4.00 3.47 4.94
CA GLY A 79 -2.58 3.86 5.18
C GLY A 79 -2.30 4.20 6.64
N GLY A 80 -3.20 3.78 7.54
CA GLY A 80 -2.89 3.40 8.92
C GLY A 80 -2.04 2.13 8.97
N LEU A 81 -1.08 2.02 8.05
CA LEU A 81 0.10 1.22 8.18
C LEU A 81 0.80 1.77 9.40
N THR A 82 0.42 1.27 10.58
CA THR A 82 1.36 1.23 11.69
C THR A 82 2.63 0.70 11.07
N PRO A 83 3.71 1.52 11.02
CA PRO A 83 4.89 1.13 10.27
C PRO A 83 5.34 -0.23 10.80
N PRO A 84 5.85 -1.12 9.92
CA PRO A 84 6.36 -2.40 10.38
C PRO A 84 7.31 -2.19 11.56
N VAL A 85 7.34 -3.13 12.51
CA VAL A 85 8.19 -3.00 13.70
C VAL A 85 9.63 -2.65 13.29
N GLY A 86 10.16 -1.56 13.85
CA GLY A 86 11.49 -1.04 13.52
C GLY A 86 11.53 0.05 12.45
N TYR A 87 10.39 0.43 11.88
CA TYR A 87 10.26 1.52 10.90
C TYR A 87 9.50 2.71 11.49
N VAL A 88 9.73 3.89 10.90
CA VAL A 88 8.99 5.13 11.19
C VAL A 88 8.48 5.73 9.88
N ILE A 89 7.31 6.38 9.92
CA ILE A 89 6.77 7.11 8.78
C ILE A 89 7.54 8.42 8.66
N ASN A 90 8.19 8.63 7.51
CA ASN A 90 8.90 9.89 7.22
C ASN A 90 8.00 10.90 6.51
N ASP A 91 7.11 10.43 5.63
CA ASP A 91 6.23 11.27 4.82
C ASP A 91 4.99 10.48 4.39
N THR A 92 3.91 11.19 4.06
CA THR A 92 2.65 10.62 3.57
C THR A 92 1.95 11.63 2.67
N SER A 93 1.56 11.20 1.48
CA SER A 93 0.86 12.02 0.50
C SER A 93 -0.35 11.27 -0.04
N VAL A 94 -1.41 12.01 -0.38
CA VAL A 94 -2.60 11.47 -1.04
C VAL A 94 -2.90 12.32 -2.28
N GLN A 95 -3.19 11.67 -3.40
CA GLN A 95 -3.54 12.31 -4.66
C GLN A 95 -4.81 11.71 -5.26
N THR A 96 -5.82 12.55 -5.45
CA THR A 96 -7.00 12.19 -6.24
C THR A 96 -6.69 12.28 -7.74
N LEU A 97 -7.11 11.26 -8.49
CA LEU A 97 -6.88 11.16 -9.93
C LEU A 97 -8.10 11.66 -10.72
N PRO A 98 -7.93 12.16 -11.97
CA PRO A 98 -9.03 12.69 -12.78
C PRO A 98 -10.19 11.72 -13.03
N GLY A 99 -9.98 10.41 -12.88
CA GLY A 99 -10.99 9.36 -13.04
C GLY A 99 -11.80 9.03 -11.78
N GLY A 100 -11.57 9.73 -10.66
CA GLY A 100 -12.26 9.48 -9.39
C GLY A 100 -11.53 8.51 -8.45
N GLY A 101 -10.46 7.86 -8.90
CA GLY A 101 -9.57 7.07 -8.04
C GLY A 101 -8.63 7.91 -7.19
N ALA A 102 -7.84 7.25 -6.34
CA ALA A 102 -6.82 7.90 -5.49
C ALA A 102 -5.59 7.02 -5.31
N VAL A 103 -4.46 7.64 -4.96
CA VAL A 103 -3.21 7.01 -4.51
C VAL A 103 -2.66 7.70 -3.27
#